data_AF-A0A1H8DDG9-F1
#
_entry.id   AF-A0A1H8DDG9-F1
#
_cell.length_a   1.000
_cell.length_b   1.000
_cell.length_c   1.000
_cell.angle_alpha   90.00
_cell.angle_beta   90.00
_cell.angle_gamma   90.00
#
_symmetry.space_group_name_H-M   'P 1'
#
loop_
_entity.id
_entity.type
_entity.pdbx_description
1 polymer ?
#
loop_
_entity_poly.entity_id
_entity_poly.type
_entity_poly.pdbx_seq_one_letter_code
_entity_poly.pdbx_strand_id
1 'polypeptide(L)'
;MKKRILATVLSLFLLVVATTVPTSALNAHDHDEMELTSSSSESNPVMISEAIPADVCTNHQPTLATCTSPSVCKNCGVIIGVAWGHDFTTATCTASSTCRRCGLIKSPALGHNYTTATCTNGSHCTRCGASGGFALGHNYTPPTCTSFEKCTRCGSLGRSPLGHNYTQATCTNRSTCTRCGAGSGSPLGHNFTAATCTSPGRCTRCGTTSGYASGHTYKDATCTSPRTCTKCGNMQGGPLGHSPGAGTPRRCYRCGKYL
;
A
#
# COMPACT_ATOMS: atom_id res chain seq x y z
N MET A 1 25.61 33.20 -30.42
CA MET A 1 25.99 32.22 -31.45
C MET A 1 26.85 31.13 -30.82
N LYS A 2 26.29 29.96 -30.52
CA LYS A 2 27.02 28.69 -30.41
C LYS A 2 26.01 27.55 -30.26
N LYS A 3 25.73 26.98 -31.43
CA LYS A 3 25.39 25.58 -31.71
C LYS A 3 24.33 24.94 -30.81
N ARG A 4 23.09 25.08 -31.28
CA ARG A 4 22.00 24.12 -31.10
C ARG A 4 22.51 22.74 -31.56
N ILE A 5 22.83 21.87 -30.61
CA ILE A 5 23.00 20.44 -30.89
C ILE A 5 21.61 19.83 -30.67
N LEU A 6 20.92 19.66 -31.79
CA LEU A 6 19.75 18.81 -31.95
C LEU A 6 20.21 17.38 -31.58
N ALA A 7 20.04 16.99 -30.33
CA ALA A 7 20.08 15.59 -29.95
C ALA A 7 18.75 14.99 -30.39
N THR A 8 18.73 14.50 -31.62
CA THR A 8 17.74 13.58 -32.18
C THR A 8 17.37 12.55 -31.12
N VAL A 9 16.09 12.56 -30.75
CA VAL A 9 15.40 11.51 -30.01
C VAL A 9 15.47 10.27 -30.88
N LEU A 10 16.58 9.53 -30.78
CA LEU A 10 16.67 8.18 -31.29
C LEU A 10 15.95 7.33 -30.25
N SER A 11 14.63 7.26 -30.44
CA SER A 11 13.77 6.26 -29.82
C SER A 11 14.35 4.90 -30.13
N LEU A 12 15.22 4.41 -29.25
CA LEU A 12 15.49 3.00 -29.11
C LEU A 12 14.24 2.40 -28.47
N PHE A 13 13.19 2.25 -29.28
CA PHE A 13 12.19 1.22 -29.07
C PHE A 13 12.96 -0.09 -29.12
N LEU A 14 13.49 -0.49 -27.96
CA LEU A 14 13.76 -1.87 -27.70
C LEU A 14 12.39 -2.54 -27.81
N LEU A 15 12.11 -3.05 -29.01
CA LEU A 15 11.04 -3.98 -29.26
C LEU A 15 11.40 -5.20 -28.38
N VAL A 16 10.97 -5.18 -27.13
CA VAL A 16 10.75 -6.41 -26.39
C VAL A 16 9.60 -7.05 -27.13
N VAL A 17 9.95 -7.78 -28.20
CA VAL A 17 9.13 -8.84 -28.72
C VAL A 17 8.96 -9.74 -27.52
N ALA A 18 7.82 -9.61 -26.86
CA ALA A 18 7.29 -10.67 -26.03
C ALA A 18 7.11 -11.83 -27.01
N THR A 19 8.19 -12.58 -27.24
CA THR A 19 8.07 -13.96 -27.64
C THR A 19 7.31 -14.58 -26.50
N THR A 20 6.00 -14.64 -26.66
CA THR A 20 5.16 -15.61 -25.98
C THR A 20 5.88 -16.92 -26.16
N VAL A 21 6.63 -17.33 -25.15
CA VAL A 21 6.99 -18.72 -25.01
C VAL A 21 5.63 -19.39 -24.97
N PRO A 22 5.25 -20.22 -25.95
CA PRO A 22 4.17 -21.14 -25.66
C PRO A 22 4.68 -21.88 -24.42
N THR A 23 3.95 -21.76 -23.32
CA THR A 23 3.97 -22.80 -22.29
C THR A 23 3.48 -24.05 -22.99
N SER A 24 4.40 -24.71 -23.71
CA SER A 24 4.25 -26.08 -24.15
C SER A 24 4.04 -26.86 -22.87
N ALA A 25 2.81 -27.34 -22.74
CA ALA A 25 2.35 -28.20 -21.69
C ALA A 25 3.45 -29.19 -21.27
N LEU A 26 3.98 -29.01 -20.05
CA LEU A 26 4.44 -30.14 -19.26
C LEU A 26 3.28 -30.57 -18.34
N ASN A 27 2.12 -30.78 -18.96
CA ASN A 27 1.19 -31.81 -18.51
C ASN A 27 1.60 -33.07 -19.27
N ALA A 28 2.50 -33.83 -18.67
CA ALA A 28 2.72 -35.22 -19.03
C ALA A 28 2.62 -36.02 -17.74
N HIS A 29 1.39 -36.20 -17.27
CA HIS A 29 0.98 -37.52 -16.86
C HIS A 29 -0.51 -37.63 -17.11
N ASP A 30 -0.83 -38.07 -18.34
CA ASP A 30 -2.05 -38.80 -18.62
C ASP A 30 -2.31 -39.77 -17.49
N HIS A 31 -3.39 -39.54 -16.74
CA HIS A 31 -4.07 -40.63 -16.07
C HIS A 31 -4.93 -41.33 -17.12
N ASP A 32 -4.26 -42.07 -17.99
CA ASP A 32 -4.89 -43.14 -18.74
C ASP A 32 -5.33 -44.20 -17.71
N GLU A 33 -6.63 -44.44 -17.65
CA GLU A 33 -7.23 -45.53 -16.88
C GLU A 33 -6.72 -46.85 -17.45
N MET A 34 -5.57 -47.32 -16.97
CA MET A 34 -5.12 -48.68 -17.23
C MET A 34 -5.81 -49.62 -16.23
N GLU A 35 -6.93 -50.20 -16.66
CA GLU A 35 -7.42 -51.48 -16.13
C GLU A 35 -6.29 -52.52 -16.24
N LEU A 36 -5.53 -52.68 -15.16
CA LEU A 36 -4.61 -53.80 -15.01
C LEU A 36 -5.41 -55.05 -14.66
N THR A 37 -5.91 -55.69 -15.71
CA THR A 37 -6.20 -57.12 -15.71
C THR A 37 -4.87 -57.88 -15.52
N SER A 38 -4.48 -58.12 -14.27
CA SER A 38 -3.35 -59.02 -14.02
C SER A 38 -3.80 -60.47 -14.15
N SER A 39 -3.70 -60.99 -15.37
CA SER A 39 -3.45 -62.42 -15.59
C SER A 39 -2.07 -62.75 -15.02
N SER A 40 -2.02 -63.26 -13.80
CA SER A 40 -0.80 -63.89 -13.28
C SER A 40 -0.64 -65.25 -13.95
N SER A 41 0.06 -65.29 -15.08
CA SER A 41 0.70 -66.51 -15.56
C SER A 41 1.71 -66.94 -14.52
N GLU A 42 1.46 -68.08 -13.88
CA GLU A 42 2.40 -68.77 -13.02
C GLU A 42 3.65 -69.15 -13.82
N SER A 43 4.68 -68.29 -13.80
CA SER A 43 6.02 -68.71 -14.21
C SER A 43 6.63 -69.50 -13.07
N ASN A 44 6.33 -70.79 -13.10
CA ASN A 44 6.86 -71.86 -12.27
C ASN A 44 8.41 -71.82 -12.27
N PRO A 45 9.10 -71.62 -11.14
CA PRO A 45 10.54 -71.84 -11.10
C PRO A 45 10.80 -73.34 -11.15
N VAL A 46 11.33 -73.79 -12.29
CA VAL A 46 11.85 -75.15 -12.46
C VAL A 46 13.03 -75.34 -11.50
N MET A 47 12.76 -75.96 -10.35
CA MET A 47 13.78 -76.45 -9.42
C MET A 47 14.23 -77.84 -9.89
N ILE A 48 15.33 -77.90 -10.65
CA ILE A 48 15.99 -79.16 -10.98
C ILE A 48 17.06 -79.43 -9.91
N SER A 49 16.72 -80.25 -8.92
CA SER A 49 17.64 -81.13 -8.19
C SER A 49 16.83 -81.91 -7.14
N GLU A 50 16.75 -83.22 -7.30
CA GLU A 50 15.98 -84.17 -6.48
C GLU A 50 16.24 -83.99 -4.97
N ALA A 51 15.20 -83.63 -4.22
CA ALA A 51 15.22 -83.62 -2.76
C ALA A 51 15.04 -85.05 -2.22
N ILE A 52 15.83 -85.41 -1.21
CA ILE A 52 15.73 -86.68 -0.48
C ILE A 52 14.33 -86.79 0.14
N PRO A 53 13.63 -87.95 0.05
CA PRO A 53 12.29 -88.12 0.63
C PRO A 53 12.27 -87.77 2.12
N ALA A 54 11.25 -87.00 2.55
CA ALA A 54 11.13 -86.47 3.91
C ALA A 54 11.17 -87.55 5.02
N ASP A 55 10.82 -88.80 4.71
CA ASP A 55 10.80 -89.95 5.64
C ASP A 55 12.20 -90.48 6.01
N VAL A 56 13.27 -90.04 5.34
CA VAL A 56 14.64 -90.56 5.54
C VAL A 56 15.47 -89.68 6.47
N CYS A 57 15.11 -88.40 6.65
CA CYS A 57 15.92 -87.47 7.43
C CYS A 57 15.53 -87.47 8.92
N THR A 58 16.13 -88.36 9.70
CA THR A 58 15.84 -88.53 11.13
C THR A 58 16.45 -87.46 12.05
N ASN A 59 17.30 -86.57 11.52
CA ASN A 59 17.97 -85.51 12.29
C ASN A 59 17.92 -84.17 11.54
N HIS A 60 16.84 -83.42 11.76
CA HIS A 60 16.62 -82.12 11.14
C HIS A 60 17.49 -81.03 11.77
N GLN A 61 18.30 -80.36 10.94
CA GLN A 61 19.04 -79.16 11.33
C GLN A 61 18.49 -77.95 10.57
N PRO A 62 17.49 -77.24 11.14
CA PRO A 62 16.85 -76.13 10.45
C PRO A 62 17.80 -74.93 10.33
N THR A 63 17.82 -74.30 9.17
CA THR A 63 18.38 -72.95 9.00
C THR A 63 17.45 -71.90 9.60
N LEU A 64 18.00 -70.74 9.97
CA LEU A 64 17.18 -69.62 10.38
C LEU A 64 16.39 -69.09 9.17
N ALA A 65 15.06 -69.00 9.29
CA ALA A 65 14.23 -68.34 8.30
C ALA A 65 14.54 -66.84 8.25
N THR A 66 14.45 -66.23 7.07
CA THR A 66 14.58 -64.79 6.87
C THR A 66 13.25 -64.21 6.38
N CYS A 67 13.22 -62.91 6.06
CA CYS A 67 12.03 -62.28 5.49
C CYS A 67 11.64 -62.85 4.12
N THR A 68 12.61 -63.33 3.34
CA THR A 68 12.42 -63.81 1.96
C THR A 68 12.71 -65.30 1.79
N SER A 69 13.38 -65.94 2.75
CA SER A 69 13.78 -67.34 2.65
C SER A 69 13.15 -68.20 3.75
N PRO A 70 12.54 -69.35 3.41
CA PRO A 70 12.02 -70.31 4.38
C PRO A 70 13.16 -70.98 5.18
N SER A 71 12.80 -71.54 6.33
CA SER A 71 13.69 -72.43 7.08
C SER A 71 13.74 -73.79 6.40
N VAL A 72 14.95 -74.24 6.05
CA VAL A 72 15.18 -75.52 5.37
C VAL A 72 16.12 -76.40 6.20
N CYS A 73 15.94 -77.71 6.14
CA CYS A 73 16.87 -78.64 6.75
C CYS A 73 18.20 -78.65 5.97
N LYS A 74 19.34 -78.40 6.64
CA LYS A 74 20.66 -78.49 5.97
C LYS A 74 20.98 -79.88 5.43
N ASN A 75 20.38 -80.93 6.00
CA ASN A 75 20.74 -82.31 5.70
C ASN A 75 19.91 -82.94 4.57
N CYS A 76 18.66 -82.52 4.37
CA CYS A 76 17.76 -83.09 3.34
C CYS A 76 17.05 -82.07 2.46
N GLY A 77 17.16 -80.76 2.76
CA GLY A 77 16.56 -79.69 1.95
C GLY A 77 15.05 -79.49 2.14
N VAL A 78 14.35 -80.33 2.91
CA VAL A 78 12.91 -80.17 3.16
C VAL A 78 12.64 -78.84 3.89
N ILE A 79 11.56 -78.16 3.50
CA ILE A 79 11.09 -76.93 4.13
C ILE A 79 10.44 -77.29 5.46
N ILE A 80 10.97 -76.74 6.55
CA ILE A 80 10.48 -76.97 7.92
C ILE A 80 9.66 -75.77 8.40
N GLY A 81 9.92 -74.57 7.87
CA GLY A 81 9.15 -73.37 8.18
C GLY A 81 9.11 -72.39 7.03
N VAL A 82 8.00 -71.68 6.87
CA VAL A 82 7.83 -70.67 5.82
C VAL A 82 8.71 -69.44 6.09
N ALA A 83 8.95 -68.63 5.04
CA ALA A 83 9.59 -67.34 5.20
C ALA A 83 8.76 -66.46 6.14
N TRP A 84 9.42 -65.64 6.95
CA TRP A 84 8.76 -64.79 7.94
C TRP A 84 7.89 -63.70 7.33
N GLY A 85 8.11 -63.36 6.06
CA GLY A 85 7.50 -62.21 5.41
C GLY A 85 8.01 -60.89 5.97
N HIS A 86 7.49 -59.80 5.43
CA HIS A 86 7.86 -58.44 5.84
C HIS A 86 6.82 -57.83 6.78
N ASP A 87 7.30 -57.28 7.89
CA ASP A 87 6.54 -56.44 8.81
C ASP A 87 6.96 -54.98 8.65
N PHE A 88 6.22 -54.21 7.85
CA PHE A 88 6.56 -52.84 7.48
C PHE A 88 5.91 -51.82 8.42
N THR A 89 6.69 -50.81 8.85
CA THR A 89 6.12 -49.60 9.47
C THR A 89 5.34 -48.78 8.45
N THR A 90 4.39 -47.98 8.92
CA THR A 90 3.73 -46.97 8.08
C THR A 90 4.70 -45.81 7.78
N ALA A 91 4.70 -45.33 6.54
CA ALA A 91 5.49 -44.16 6.18
C ALA A 91 4.89 -42.89 6.80
N THR A 92 5.75 -41.97 7.25
CA THR A 92 5.36 -40.65 7.75
C THR A 92 5.94 -39.57 6.84
N CYS A 93 5.79 -38.28 7.20
CA CYS A 93 6.39 -37.19 6.42
C CYS A 93 7.93 -37.26 6.39
N THR A 94 8.54 -37.80 7.45
CA THR A 94 10.01 -37.82 7.62
C THR A 94 10.62 -39.23 7.61
N ALA A 95 9.81 -40.28 7.76
CA ALA A 95 10.27 -41.66 7.79
C ALA A 95 9.64 -42.51 6.68
N SER A 96 10.45 -43.37 6.06
CA SER A 96 10.03 -44.36 5.08
C SER A 96 9.23 -45.52 5.70
N SER A 97 8.52 -46.28 4.88
CA SER A 97 7.92 -47.56 5.29
C SER A 97 9.01 -48.63 5.26
N THR A 98 9.47 -49.07 6.44
CA THR A 98 10.65 -49.91 6.58
C THR A 98 10.31 -51.20 7.31
N CYS A 99 10.83 -52.34 6.83
CA CYS A 99 10.64 -53.62 7.47
C CYS A 99 11.41 -53.66 8.80
N ARG A 100 10.72 -53.93 9.91
CA ARG A 100 11.34 -53.96 11.26
C ARG A 100 12.41 -55.04 11.41
N ARG A 101 12.36 -56.10 10.58
CA ARG A 101 13.22 -57.28 10.70
C ARG A 101 14.49 -57.18 9.87
N CYS A 102 14.38 -56.74 8.61
CA CYS A 102 15.51 -56.72 7.67
C CYS A 102 15.91 -55.32 7.18
N GLY A 103 15.16 -54.27 7.54
CA GLY A 103 15.45 -52.90 7.10
C GLY A 103 15.08 -52.60 5.64
N LEU A 104 14.47 -53.54 4.91
CA LEU A 104 14.02 -53.31 3.54
C LEU A 104 12.97 -52.19 3.49
N ILE A 105 13.14 -51.25 2.56
CA ILE A 105 12.24 -50.11 2.38
C ILE A 105 11.17 -50.47 1.36
N LYS A 106 9.90 -50.45 1.76
CA LYS A 106 8.75 -50.65 0.85
C LYS A 106 8.39 -49.38 0.10
N SER A 107 8.51 -48.23 0.76
CA SER A 107 8.24 -46.93 0.15
C SER A 107 9.04 -45.84 0.86
N PRO A 108 9.44 -44.76 0.15
CA PRO A 108 10.12 -43.63 0.77
C PRO A 108 9.22 -42.89 1.78
N ALA A 109 9.79 -41.92 2.49
CA ALA A 109 9.01 -41.00 3.30
C ALA A 109 8.02 -40.22 2.41
N LEU A 110 6.85 -39.90 2.95
CA LEU A 110 5.78 -39.23 2.20
C LEU A 110 6.12 -37.78 1.82
N GLY A 111 7.11 -37.19 2.49
CA GLY A 111 7.44 -35.77 2.38
C GLY A 111 6.35 -34.87 2.96
N HIS A 112 6.63 -33.57 2.97
CA HIS A 112 5.72 -32.54 3.43
C HIS A 112 4.90 -31.96 2.28
N ASN A 113 3.63 -31.68 2.55
CA ASN A 113 2.76 -30.91 1.66
C ASN A 113 2.36 -29.63 2.39
N TYR A 114 3.04 -28.53 2.07
CA TYR A 114 2.88 -27.25 2.76
C TYR A 114 1.75 -26.41 2.16
N THR A 115 0.95 -25.80 3.01
CA THR A 115 0.01 -24.74 2.62
C THR A 115 0.74 -23.48 2.16
N THR A 116 0.04 -22.56 1.49
CA THR A 116 0.63 -21.26 1.16
C THR A 116 0.70 -20.37 2.40
N ALA A 117 1.82 -19.69 2.62
CA ALA A 117 1.96 -18.72 3.69
C ALA A 117 1.04 -17.49 3.50
N THR A 118 0.63 -16.86 4.59
CA THR A 118 -0.18 -15.63 4.59
C THR A 118 0.63 -14.45 5.13
N CYS A 119 0.03 -13.27 5.26
CA CYS A 119 0.69 -12.11 5.86
C CYS A 119 1.08 -12.35 7.33
N THR A 120 0.31 -13.15 8.07
CA THR A 120 0.49 -13.35 9.52
C THR A 120 1.03 -14.71 9.87
N ASN A 121 0.81 -15.73 9.04
CA ASN A 121 1.21 -17.10 9.33
C ASN A 121 2.17 -17.63 8.26
N GLY A 122 3.19 -18.38 8.69
CA GLY A 122 4.00 -19.20 7.77
C GLY A 122 3.18 -20.36 7.19
N SER A 123 3.79 -21.10 6.27
CA SER A 123 3.18 -22.33 5.75
C SER A 123 3.20 -23.44 6.78
N HIS A 124 2.32 -24.42 6.64
CA HIS A 124 2.32 -25.63 7.48
C HIS A 124 2.00 -26.87 6.65
N CYS A 125 2.59 -28.00 7.04
CA CYS A 125 2.32 -29.28 6.40
C CYS A 125 0.90 -29.74 6.73
N THR A 126 0.07 -30.01 5.73
CA THR A 126 -1.32 -30.47 5.91
C THR A 126 -1.43 -31.86 6.55
N ARG A 127 -0.36 -32.67 6.47
CA ARG A 127 -0.33 -34.04 7.00
C ARG A 127 0.09 -34.12 8.47
N CYS A 128 1.08 -33.34 8.87
CA CYS A 128 1.71 -33.47 10.20
C CYS A 128 1.78 -32.16 10.99
N GLY A 129 1.32 -31.03 10.43
CA GLY A 129 1.36 -29.73 11.08
C GLY A 129 2.75 -29.10 11.20
N ALA A 130 3.80 -29.75 10.70
CA ALA A 130 5.15 -29.19 10.70
C ALA A 130 5.16 -27.81 10.03
N SER A 131 5.77 -26.84 10.70
CA SER A 131 5.94 -25.48 10.18
C SER A 131 6.87 -25.48 8.97
N GLY A 132 6.56 -24.64 7.99
CA GLY A 132 7.39 -24.39 6.81
C GLY A 132 7.49 -22.89 6.57
N GLY A 133 8.68 -22.39 6.26
CA GLY A 133 8.89 -20.98 5.94
C GLY A 133 8.42 -19.99 7.01
N PHE A 134 8.37 -18.72 6.63
CA PHE A 134 7.93 -17.62 7.49
C PHE A 134 6.67 -16.96 6.95
N ALA A 135 5.97 -16.21 7.80
CA ALA A 135 4.90 -15.33 7.35
C ALA A 135 5.42 -14.35 6.31
N LEU A 136 4.62 -14.08 5.28
CA LEU A 136 5.02 -13.19 4.17
C LEU A 136 5.21 -11.74 4.62
N GLY A 137 4.65 -11.38 5.79
CA GLY A 137 4.58 -10.01 6.26
C GLY A 137 3.60 -9.16 5.44
N HIS A 138 3.45 -7.92 5.89
CA HIS A 138 2.58 -6.93 5.26
C HIS A 138 3.38 -6.03 4.32
N ASN A 139 2.76 -5.67 3.19
CA ASN A 139 3.27 -4.66 2.28
C ASN A 139 2.25 -3.52 2.18
N TYR A 140 2.48 -2.46 2.94
CA TYR A 140 1.56 -1.34 3.11
C TYR A 140 1.77 -0.25 2.05
N THR A 141 0.68 0.25 1.47
CA THR A 141 0.72 1.54 0.77
C THR A 141 0.79 2.69 1.80
N PRO A 142 1.48 3.81 1.50
CA PRO A 142 1.52 4.96 2.40
C PRO A 142 0.11 5.52 2.71
N PRO A 143 -0.08 6.13 3.90
CA PRO A 143 -1.35 6.77 4.25
C PRO A 143 -1.49 8.11 3.53
N THR A 144 -2.72 8.58 3.38
CA THR A 144 -3.02 9.92 2.86
C THR A 144 -3.59 10.80 3.98
N CYS A 145 -4.05 12.02 3.67
CA CYS A 145 -4.74 12.86 4.64
C CYS A 145 -6.01 12.21 5.20
N THR A 146 -6.67 11.35 4.43
CA THR A 146 -7.98 10.78 4.77
C THR A 146 -8.00 9.26 4.82
N SER A 147 -7.00 8.58 4.25
CA SER A 147 -6.92 7.12 4.22
C SER A 147 -5.78 6.57 5.06
N PHE A 148 -6.03 5.43 5.70
CA PHE A 148 -5.03 4.62 6.40
C PHE A 148 -4.00 4.05 5.43
N GLU A 149 -2.88 3.57 5.97
CA GLU A 149 -2.06 2.58 5.26
C GLU A 149 -2.87 1.31 5.04
N LYS A 150 -2.74 0.71 3.86
CA LYS A 150 -3.45 -0.52 3.52
C LYS A 150 -2.50 -1.57 2.97
N CYS A 151 -2.53 -2.78 3.53
CA CYS A 151 -1.74 -3.88 3.02
C CYS A 151 -2.29 -4.31 1.65
N THR A 152 -1.43 -4.33 0.64
CA THR A 152 -1.79 -4.71 -0.74
C THR A 152 -2.16 -6.18 -0.87
N ARG A 153 -1.70 -7.03 0.05
CA ARG A 153 -1.92 -8.49 0.02
C ARG A 153 -3.22 -8.92 0.70
N CYS A 154 -3.50 -8.40 1.90
CA CYS A 154 -4.62 -8.85 2.73
C CYS A 154 -5.59 -7.74 3.13
N GLY A 155 -5.34 -6.49 2.74
CA GLY A 155 -6.21 -5.35 3.03
C GLY A 155 -6.21 -4.87 4.48
N SER A 156 -5.37 -5.44 5.36
CA SER A 156 -5.22 -4.98 6.74
C SER A 156 -4.84 -3.50 6.79
N LEU A 157 -5.33 -2.80 7.81
CA LEU A 157 -5.00 -1.40 8.05
C LEU A 157 -3.75 -1.28 8.91
N GLY A 158 -2.84 -0.41 8.49
CA GLY A 158 -1.62 -0.07 9.22
C GLY A 158 -1.80 1.23 10.00
N ARG A 159 -0.91 2.20 9.77
CA ARG A 159 -1.00 3.51 10.41
C ARG A 159 -2.26 4.28 10.01
N SER A 160 -2.71 5.11 10.94
CA SER A 160 -3.83 6.04 10.75
C SER A 160 -3.58 7.07 9.64
N PRO A 161 -4.64 7.69 9.08
CA PRO A 161 -4.50 8.80 8.16
C PRO A 161 -3.65 9.92 8.76
N LEU A 162 -2.89 10.61 7.91
CA LEU A 162 -1.99 11.69 8.34
C LEU A 162 -2.74 12.92 8.88
N GLY A 163 -4.04 13.02 8.58
CA GLY A 163 -4.83 14.22 8.80
C GLY A 163 -4.40 15.38 7.90
N HIS A 164 -5.12 16.49 8.04
CA HIS A 164 -4.85 17.71 7.30
C HIS A 164 -3.96 18.66 8.10
N ASN A 165 -3.05 19.33 7.40
CA ASN A 165 -2.26 20.44 7.94
C ASN A 165 -2.55 21.68 7.09
N TYR A 166 -3.34 22.60 7.63
CA TYR A 166 -3.87 23.75 6.89
C TYR A 166 -2.99 24.99 7.04
N THR A 167 -2.80 25.71 5.95
CA THR A 167 -2.33 27.10 5.98
C THR A 167 -3.37 28.02 6.60
N GLN A 168 -2.94 29.18 7.10
CA GLN A 168 -3.87 30.20 7.58
C GLN A 168 -4.63 30.84 6.41
N ALA A 169 -5.92 31.10 6.60
CA ALA A 169 -6.72 31.87 5.64
C ALA A 169 -6.23 33.32 5.56
N THR A 170 -6.41 33.92 4.39
CA THR A 170 -6.09 35.33 4.11
C THR A 170 -7.39 36.09 3.78
N CYS A 171 -7.29 37.39 3.47
CA CYS A 171 -8.46 38.17 3.04
C CYS A 171 -9.16 37.58 1.81
N THR A 172 -8.39 36.98 0.89
CA THR A 172 -8.89 36.51 -0.42
C THR A 172 -8.90 35.00 -0.57
N ASN A 173 -8.01 34.28 0.13
CA ASN A 173 -7.91 32.82 0.05
C ASN A 173 -8.34 32.14 1.35
N ARG A 174 -9.05 31.02 1.24
CA ARG A 174 -9.34 30.12 2.37
C ARG A 174 -8.09 29.37 2.82
N SER A 175 -8.14 28.76 4.01
CA SER A 175 -7.12 27.82 4.48
C SER A 175 -7.00 26.63 3.53
N THR A 176 -5.78 26.17 3.25
CA THR A 176 -5.53 25.05 2.32
C THR A 176 -4.56 24.05 2.92
N CYS A 177 -4.87 22.75 2.80
CA CYS A 177 -4.03 21.67 3.30
C CYS A 177 -2.73 21.60 2.48
N THR A 178 -1.58 21.72 3.15
CA THR A 178 -0.27 21.71 2.48
C THR A 178 0.10 20.36 1.85
N ARG A 179 -0.54 19.27 2.30
CA ARG A 179 -0.27 17.90 1.83
C ARG A 179 -1.10 17.50 0.61
N CYS A 180 -2.36 17.92 0.55
CA CYS A 180 -3.32 17.44 -0.45
C CYS A 180 -4.13 18.52 -1.16
N GLY A 181 -3.94 19.80 -0.81
CA GLY A 181 -4.66 20.91 -1.44
C GLY A 181 -6.13 21.05 -1.05
N ALA A 182 -6.66 20.17 -0.19
CA ALA A 182 -8.03 20.31 0.32
C ALA A 182 -8.21 21.66 1.03
N GLY A 183 -9.26 22.40 0.69
CA GLY A 183 -9.56 23.68 1.33
C GLY A 183 -10.40 23.50 2.61
N SER A 184 -10.24 24.38 3.59
CA SER A 184 -11.10 24.47 4.78
C SER A 184 -11.58 25.89 5.03
N GLY A 185 -12.83 26.03 5.46
CA GLY A 185 -13.48 27.32 5.73
C GLY A 185 -13.58 28.25 4.52
N SER A 186 -13.76 29.55 4.81
CA SER A 186 -13.85 30.64 3.83
C SER A 186 -12.67 31.61 3.98
N PRO A 187 -12.38 32.46 2.97
CA PRO A 187 -11.49 33.60 3.15
C PRO A 187 -11.96 34.50 4.30
N LEU A 188 -11.02 35.17 4.98
CA LEU A 188 -11.33 36.06 6.11
C LEU A 188 -12.10 37.32 5.71
N GLY A 189 -12.10 37.64 4.42
CA GLY A 189 -12.63 38.90 3.90
C GLY A 189 -11.80 40.12 4.33
N HIS A 190 -12.18 41.26 3.76
CA HIS A 190 -11.57 42.55 4.09
C HIS A 190 -12.34 43.24 5.21
N ASN A 191 -11.58 43.75 6.18
CA ASN A 191 -12.09 44.69 7.18
C ASN A 191 -11.46 46.05 6.92
N PHE A 192 -12.22 46.99 6.37
CA PHE A 192 -11.74 48.31 5.95
C PHE A 192 -11.95 49.37 7.03
N THR A 193 -10.96 50.23 7.24
CA THR A 193 -11.14 51.48 7.99
C THR A 193 -12.03 52.45 7.21
N ALA A 194 -12.67 53.38 7.90
CA ALA A 194 -13.39 54.47 7.25
C ALA A 194 -12.44 55.34 6.40
N ALA A 195 -12.92 55.85 5.27
CA ALA A 195 -12.19 56.81 4.45
C ALA A 195 -12.11 58.18 5.15
N THR A 196 -10.97 58.85 5.05
CA THR A 196 -10.78 60.21 5.56
C THR A 196 -11.04 61.23 4.45
N CYS A 197 -10.85 62.53 4.74
CA CYS A 197 -11.00 63.57 3.72
C CYS A 197 -9.97 63.44 2.60
N THR A 198 -8.81 62.85 2.88
CA THR A 198 -7.65 62.79 1.96
C THR A 198 -7.23 61.38 1.58
N SER A 199 -7.71 60.34 2.27
CA SER A 199 -7.32 58.94 2.01
C SER A 199 -8.53 58.01 1.94
N PRO A 200 -8.52 57.00 1.04
CA PRO A 200 -9.55 55.96 1.02
C PRO A 200 -9.49 55.05 2.26
N GLY A 201 -10.53 54.24 2.45
CA GLY A 201 -10.51 53.20 3.48
C GLY A 201 -9.47 52.13 3.18
N ARG A 202 -8.80 51.60 4.21
CA ARG A 202 -7.74 50.60 4.06
C ARG A 202 -8.04 49.35 4.86
N CYS A 203 -7.80 48.18 4.27
CA CYS A 203 -7.99 46.93 4.98
C CYS A 203 -6.95 46.79 6.09
N THR A 204 -7.40 46.58 7.32
CA THR A 204 -6.52 46.47 8.50
C THR A 204 -5.62 45.23 8.47
N ARG A 205 -5.96 44.21 7.68
CA ARG A 205 -5.22 42.94 7.59
C ARG A 205 -4.16 42.93 6.48
N CYS A 206 -4.53 43.35 5.27
CA CYS A 206 -3.67 43.23 4.08
C CYS A 206 -3.32 44.58 3.45
N GLY A 207 -3.88 45.68 3.93
CA GLY A 207 -3.52 47.00 3.45
C GLY A 207 -4.10 47.40 2.08
N THR A 208 -4.90 46.55 1.44
CA THR A 208 -5.65 46.91 0.22
C THR A 208 -6.61 48.06 0.51
N THR A 209 -6.76 48.99 -0.43
CA THR A 209 -7.67 50.13 -0.33
C THR A 209 -9.04 49.80 -0.92
N SER A 210 -10.09 50.44 -0.39
CA SER A 210 -11.45 50.37 -0.93
C SER A 210 -12.02 51.77 -1.10
N GLY A 211 -12.63 52.01 -2.26
CA GLY A 211 -13.24 53.29 -2.62
C GLY A 211 -12.25 54.44 -2.77
N TYR A 212 -12.73 55.66 -2.52
CA TYR A 212 -11.97 56.91 -2.65
C TYR A 212 -11.97 57.67 -1.32
N ALA A 213 -11.11 58.70 -1.23
CA ALA A 213 -11.20 59.65 -0.12
C ALA A 213 -12.60 60.30 -0.08
N SER A 214 -13.11 60.56 1.12
CA SER A 214 -14.44 61.16 1.31
C SER A 214 -14.53 62.60 0.79
N GLY A 215 -13.39 63.22 0.48
CA GLY A 215 -13.31 64.62 0.07
C GLY A 215 -13.61 65.59 1.22
N HIS A 216 -13.45 66.87 0.93
CA HIS A 216 -13.72 67.94 1.88
C HIS A 216 -15.13 68.50 1.68
N THR A 217 -15.89 68.57 2.76
CA THR A 217 -17.12 69.37 2.83
C THR A 217 -16.81 70.65 3.58
N TYR A 218 -16.90 71.80 2.91
CA TYR A 218 -16.51 73.08 3.49
C TYR A 218 -17.71 73.90 3.98
N LYS A 219 -17.58 74.50 5.16
CA LYS A 219 -18.39 75.65 5.57
C LYS A 219 -17.90 76.88 4.80
N ASP A 220 -18.83 77.74 4.39
CA ASP A 220 -18.49 78.95 3.64
C ASP A 220 -17.65 79.94 4.46
N ALA A 221 -16.85 80.72 3.73
CA ALA A 221 -16.00 81.75 4.30
C ALA A 221 -16.86 82.89 4.86
N THR A 222 -16.34 83.57 5.88
CA THR A 222 -16.91 84.79 6.44
C THR A 222 -16.02 85.98 6.12
N CYS A 223 -16.39 87.18 6.55
CA CYS A 223 -15.53 88.38 6.39
C CYS A 223 -14.16 88.20 7.04
N THR A 224 -14.04 87.36 8.07
CA THR A 224 -12.82 87.22 8.89
C THR A 224 -12.23 85.82 8.89
N SER A 225 -12.87 84.83 8.26
CA SER A 225 -12.39 83.43 8.26
C SER A 225 -12.56 82.79 6.87
N PRO A 226 -11.61 81.97 6.42
CA PRO A 226 -11.70 81.26 5.14
C PRO A 226 -12.75 80.14 5.19
N ARG A 227 -12.94 79.43 4.07
CA ARG A 227 -13.77 78.21 4.05
C ARG A 227 -13.08 77.13 4.87
N THR A 228 -13.81 76.45 5.75
CA THR A 228 -13.23 75.44 6.66
C THR A 228 -13.94 74.10 6.51
N CYS A 229 -13.19 73.02 6.31
CA CYS A 229 -13.75 71.69 6.19
C CYS A 229 -14.40 71.26 7.50
N THR A 230 -15.67 70.88 7.45
CA THR A 230 -16.46 70.51 8.63
C THR A 230 -15.99 69.21 9.28
N LYS A 231 -15.28 68.34 8.55
CA LYS A 231 -14.80 67.04 9.03
C LYS A 231 -13.38 67.07 9.59
N CYS A 232 -12.46 67.83 8.99
CA CYS A 232 -11.04 67.81 9.38
C CYS A 232 -10.43 69.19 9.65
N GLY A 233 -11.19 70.28 9.51
CA GLY A 233 -10.70 71.63 9.79
C GLY A 233 -9.77 72.24 8.73
N ASN A 234 -9.42 71.52 7.66
CA ASN A 234 -8.61 72.09 6.57
C ASN A 234 -9.29 73.33 5.98
N MET A 235 -8.50 74.36 5.71
CA MET A 235 -9.00 75.63 5.18
C MET A 235 -8.74 75.73 3.67
N GLN A 236 -9.63 76.44 2.96
CA GLN A 236 -9.49 76.70 1.53
C GLN A 236 -9.76 78.18 1.23
N GLY A 237 -8.81 78.82 0.51
CA GLY A 237 -8.87 80.24 0.18
C GLY A 237 -8.62 81.16 1.38
N GLY A 238 -8.90 82.46 1.20
CA GLY A 238 -8.83 83.47 2.26
C GLY A 238 -10.21 83.89 2.78
N PRO A 239 -10.28 84.72 3.84
CA PRO A 239 -11.50 85.40 4.25
C PRO A 239 -12.08 86.23 3.10
N LEU A 240 -13.40 86.43 3.12
CA LEU A 240 -14.09 87.24 2.12
C LEU A 240 -13.73 88.73 2.19
N GLY A 241 -13.11 89.18 3.29
CA GLY A 241 -12.84 90.58 3.56
C GLY A 241 -14.11 91.37 3.87
N HIS A 242 -13.93 92.67 4.13
CA HIS A 242 -15.04 93.59 4.34
C HIS A 242 -15.28 94.44 3.10
N SER A 243 -16.55 94.52 2.69
CA SER A 243 -16.96 95.31 1.52
C SER A 243 -17.92 96.41 1.96
N PRO A 244 -17.72 97.68 1.57
CA PRO A 244 -18.57 98.79 1.98
C PRO A 244 -20.02 98.63 1.54
N GLY A 245 -20.95 98.73 2.48
CA GLY A 245 -22.39 98.86 2.23
C GLY A 245 -22.82 100.32 2.03
N ALA A 246 -24.08 100.53 1.63
CA ALA A 246 -24.68 101.86 1.52
C ALA A 246 -24.97 102.44 2.92
N GLY A 247 -24.57 103.69 3.17
CA GLY A 247 -24.82 104.44 4.42
C GLY A 247 -23.59 105.12 5.04
N THR A 248 -23.84 106.13 5.88
CA THR A 248 -22.84 106.85 6.70
C THR A 248 -23.20 106.74 8.18
N PRO A 249 -22.31 106.21 9.04
CA PRO A 249 -20.99 105.64 8.76
C PRO A 249 -21.04 104.34 7.92
N ARG A 250 -19.97 104.09 7.15
CA ARG A 250 -19.86 102.89 6.31
C ARG A 250 -19.75 101.62 7.16
N ARG A 251 -20.55 100.61 6.82
CA ARG A 251 -20.53 99.28 7.44
C ARG A 251 -20.38 98.20 6.39
N CYS A 252 -19.78 97.07 6.74
CA CYS A 252 -19.68 95.91 5.85
C CYS A 252 -21.07 95.31 5.61
N TYR A 253 -21.50 95.18 4.34
CA TYR A 253 -22.84 94.68 4.03
C TYR A 253 -23.05 93.19 4.38
N ARG A 254 -21.96 92.42 4.58
CA ARG A 254 -22.01 90.98 4.91
C ARG A 254 -22.04 90.69 6.40
N CYS A 255 -21.50 91.57 7.25
CA CYS A 255 -21.38 91.32 8.70
C CYS A 255 -21.69 92.52 9.60
N GLY A 256 -22.05 93.68 9.06
CA GLY A 256 -22.50 94.86 9.81
C GLY A 256 -21.43 95.62 10.61
N LYS A 257 -20.18 95.15 10.65
CA LYS A 257 -19.05 95.84 11.32
C LYS A 257 -18.68 97.14 10.59
N TYR A 258 -18.25 98.16 11.34
CA TYR A 258 -17.78 99.43 10.79
C TYR A 258 -16.48 99.26 10.00
N LEU A 259 -16.31 100.12 8.97
CA LEU A 259 -15.17 100.13 8.06
C LEU A 259 -14.33 101.39 8.21
#